data_AF-A0A803JF79-F1
#
_entry.id   AF-A0A803JF79-F1
#
_cell.length_a   1.000
_cell.length_b   1.000
_cell.length_c   1.000
_cell.angle_alpha   90.00
_cell.angle_beta   90.00
_cell.angle_gamma   90.00
#
_symmetry.space_group_name_H-M   'P 1'
#
loop_
_entity.id
_entity.type
_entity.pdbx_description
1 polymer ?
#
loop_
_entity_poly.entity_id
_entity_poly.type
_entity_poly.pdbx_seq_one_letter_code
_entity_poly.pdbx_strand_id
1 'polypeptide(L)'
;MYFRVTKCVEESFDLQPFQHVDIIRCDGEELKTCGKEDLLNFIIRESQRLPNPSLYKLVSDTLTGPLADCSYLPHPGQRLLNPSRRRSSDMEEDSSILFTTYIFNLVRDIWLHKKLDKTGGKVTGAQLARTLKSVVNILQTAKQQFPSPLQMFFQFKNHKNMEKLKEQFHSFIHKMSKEADFQIKNGKVQNPYPMEPKIHHVATDLLRDFKELLVGDDTKQKERFERDLQSYVRNHQQRFYKDFSKRYSAFQNHKRMENIKERFLNVIFSKREETDHLIKVRNLRPTRMESNINDIVTCFMSEFIESLKGDDIQEKERLNNELESYLLQHQQEFCEDYAKKFYKFHNHKITVNTKQTFLGKIFLEESRMIFHIRNHVEPHMIENKMHNVVSEFVAIYSESLEGLGDQKKQLRVKKMKSYFLSKKEEFCMEYSKKYYALENKKNMKIIKKDFQDSLKELEKETSTCLLKNLMMTPDKMESQISNTIPRYIFAFQNSLEGVDNQEQEILVNYLEVYFTQQQEAFCEEYSNRYSRVKFLVLAKLIVLVVAILVAILVAILAAIAPSLGAAIASIVIVGAFAIGLRSVLEKVEINNP
;
A
#
# COMPACT_ATOMS: atom_id res chain seq x y z
N MET A 1 -10.10 -66.32 57.45
CA MET A 1 -9.81 -65.84 56.09
C MET A 1 -10.63 -64.63 55.68
N TYR A 2 -11.96 -64.60 55.88
CA TYR A 2 -12.78 -63.41 55.58
C TYR A 2 -12.27 -62.11 56.24
N PHE A 3 -11.83 -62.15 57.50
CA PHE A 3 -11.17 -61.00 58.14
C PHE A 3 -9.96 -60.45 57.37
N ARG A 4 -9.17 -61.32 56.73
CA ARG A 4 -8.03 -60.93 55.90
C ARG A 4 -8.46 -60.36 54.54
N VAL A 5 -9.56 -60.88 53.97
CA VAL A 5 -10.18 -60.31 52.76
C VAL A 5 -10.67 -58.89 53.06
N THR A 6 -11.38 -58.68 54.16
CA THR A 6 -11.87 -57.36 54.58
C THR A 6 -10.73 -56.36 54.78
N LYS A 7 -9.64 -56.78 55.42
CA LYS A 7 -8.42 -55.95 55.55
C LYS A 7 -7.80 -55.60 54.18
N CYS A 8 -7.77 -56.54 53.25
CA CYS A 8 -7.27 -56.28 51.89
C CYS A 8 -8.16 -55.26 51.15
N VAL A 9 -9.48 -55.35 51.32
CA VAL A 9 -10.45 -54.39 50.78
C VAL A 9 -10.24 -53.00 51.41
N GLU A 10 -10.03 -52.91 52.73
CA GLU A 10 -9.65 -51.66 53.41
C GLU A 10 -8.46 -51.00 52.72
N GLU A 11 -7.36 -51.75 52.58
CA GLU A 11 -6.11 -51.17 52.09
C GLU A 11 -6.22 -50.76 50.61
N SER A 12 -7.18 -51.34 49.89
CA SER A 12 -7.43 -51.09 48.46
C SER A 12 -8.42 -49.96 48.20
N PHE A 13 -9.29 -49.64 49.17
CA PHE A 13 -10.43 -48.74 48.96
C PHE A 13 -10.58 -47.61 49.97
N ASP A 14 -9.60 -47.41 50.85
CA ASP A 14 -9.60 -46.31 51.81
C ASP A 14 -10.82 -46.33 52.75
N LEU A 15 -11.19 -47.52 53.21
CA LEU A 15 -12.31 -47.72 54.14
C LEU A 15 -11.81 -48.38 55.41
N GLN A 16 -12.38 -48.02 56.57
CA GLN A 16 -12.17 -48.82 57.77
C GLN A 16 -12.79 -50.23 57.62
N PRO A 17 -12.03 -51.30 57.97
CA PRO A 17 -12.39 -52.69 57.68
C PRO A 17 -13.53 -53.19 58.57
N PHE A 18 -13.45 -52.86 59.86
CA PHE A 18 -14.39 -53.21 60.91
C PHE A 18 -14.60 -51.97 61.76
N GLN A 19 -15.86 -51.67 62.08
CA GLN A 19 -16.23 -50.55 62.95
C GLN A 19 -17.17 -50.99 64.07
N HIS A 20 -18.00 -51.99 63.77
CA HIS A 20 -18.80 -52.70 64.74
C HIS A 20 -19.00 -54.13 64.24
N VAL A 21 -18.88 -55.11 65.13
CA VAL A 21 -19.09 -56.53 64.81
C VAL A 21 -20.07 -57.11 65.84
N ASP A 22 -21.31 -57.33 65.43
CA ASP A 22 -22.31 -57.99 66.26
C ASP A 22 -22.24 -59.50 66.06
N ILE A 23 -21.95 -60.22 67.14
CA ILE A 23 -21.92 -61.68 67.18
C ILE A 23 -23.23 -62.14 67.80
N ILE A 24 -24.11 -62.67 66.96
CA ILE A 24 -25.43 -63.14 67.38
C ILE A 24 -25.41 -64.66 67.43
N ARG A 25 -25.62 -65.25 68.60
CA ARG A 25 -25.82 -66.69 68.75
C ARG A 25 -27.31 -67.00 68.76
N CYS A 26 -27.78 -67.68 67.72
CA CYS A 26 -29.15 -68.17 67.59
C CYS A 26 -29.27 -69.63 68.06
N ASP A 27 -30.48 -70.03 68.48
CA ASP A 27 -30.87 -71.44 68.68
C ASP A 27 -29.98 -72.23 69.64
N GLY A 28 -29.51 -71.59 70.73
CA GLY A 28 -28.69 -72.27 71.73
C GLY A 28 -29.49 -73.28 72.55
N GLU A 29 -29.31 -74.57 72.28
CA GLU A 29 -29.65 -75.60 73.26
C GLU A 29 -28.66 -75.52 74.44
N GLU A 30 -29.21 -75.39 75.66
CA GLU A 30 -28.53 -75.62 76.93
C GLU A 30 -27.23 -74.82 77.22
N LEU A 31 -27.37 -73.51 77.42
CA LEU A 31 -26.47 -72.79 78.33
C LEU A 31 -27.30 -72.20 79.46
N LYS A 32 -27.18 -72.78 80.67
CA LYS A 32 -27.84 -72.31 81.92
C LYS A 32 -27.44 -70.88 82.33
N THR A 33 -26.47 -70.28 81.64
CA THR A 33 -25.94 -68.92 81.84
C THR A 33 -25.77 -68.29 80.46
N CYS A 34 -26.65 -67.37 80.09
CA CYS A 34 -26.64 -66.75 78.76
C CYS A 34 -26.83 -65.24 78.85
N GLY A 35 -25.94 -64.58 79.59
CA GLY A 35 -25.70 -63.15 79.46
C GLY A 35 -24.69 -62.84 78.35
N LYS A 36 -24.67 -61.58 77.90
CA LYS A 36 -23.63 -61.02 77.00
C LYS A 36 -22.20 -61.35 77.45
N GLU A 37 -21.97 -61.35 78.77
CA GLU A 37 -20.68 -61.66 79.39
C GLU A 37 -20.26 -63.13 79.22
N ASP A 38 -21.20 -64.07 79.31
CA ASP A 38 -20.91 -65.50 79.18
C ASP A 38 -20.55 -65.87 77.74
N LEU A 39 -21.23 -65.25 76.76
CA LEU A 39 -20.92 -65.41 75.35
C LEU A 39 -19.57 -64.79 75.00
N LEU A 40 -19.24 -63.62 75.57
CA LEU A 40 -17.92 -63.00 75.44
C LEU A 40 -16.83 -63.91 76.02
N ASN A 41 -17.04 -64.46 77.21
CA ASN A 41 -16.10 -65.40 77.85
C ASN A 41 -15.93 -66.69 77.02
N PHE A 42 -16.99 -67.19 76.40
CA PHE A 42 -16.92 -68.30 75.45
C PHE A 42 -16.06 -67.95 74.24
N ILE A 43 -16.27 -66.78 73.61
CA ILE A 43 -15.51 -66.32 72.45
C ILE A 43 -14.03 -66.13 72.81
N ILE A 44 -13.73 -65.52 73.96
CA ILE A 44 -12.36 -65.37 74.46
C ILE A 44 -11.71 -66.74 74.62
N ARG A 45 -12.39 -67.68 75.29
CA ARG A 45 -11.89 -69.04 75.52
C ARG A 45 -11.63 -69.80 74.21
N GLU A 46 -12.56 -69.74 73.27
CA GLU A 46 -12.41 -70.39 71.97
C GLU A 46 -11.31 -69.72 71.13
N SER A 47 -11.16 -68.39 71.22
CA SER A 47 -10.10 -67.67 70.52
C SER A 47 -8.70 -68.03 71.03
N GLN A 48 -8.56 -68.31 72.33
CA GLN A 48 -7.31 -68.76 72.95
C GLN A 48 -6.94 -70.21 72.59
N ARG A 49 -7.92 -71.04 72.18
CA ARG A 49 -7.72 -72.43 71.75
C ARG A 49 -7.27 -72.55 70.30
N LEU A 50 -7.25 -71.45 69.54
CA LEU A 50 -6.85 -71.47 68.14
C LEU A 50 -5.35 -71.82 68.01
N PRO A 51 -4.99 -72.81 67.17
CA PRO A 51 -3.61 -73.17 66.96
C PRO A 51 -2.88 -72.02 66.26
N ASN A 52 -1.68 -71.67 66.74
CA ASN A 52 -0.80 -70.65 66.14
C ASN A 52 -1.34 -69.20 66.29
N PRO A 53 -1.16 -68.56 67.47
CA PRO A 53 -1.78 -67.28 67.85
C PRO A 53 -1.50 -66.14 66.86
N SER A 54 -0.33 -66.12 66.21
CA SER A 54 0.05 -65.09 65.23
C SER A 54 -0.81 -65.10 63.96
N LEU A 55 -1.28 -66.27 63.52
CA LEU A 55 -2.12 -66.41 62.33
C LEU A 55 -3.56 -65.96 62.56
N TYR A 56 -4.04 -66.11 63.79
CA TYR A 56 -5.41 -65.79 64.20
C TYR A 56 -5.52 -64.50 65.00
N LYS A 57 -4.40 -63.81 65.26
CA LYS A 57 -4.35 -62.54 65.98
C LYS A 57 -5.40 -61.54 65.50
N LEU A 58 -5.52 -61.32 64.18
CA LEU A 58 -6.53 -60.42 63.61
C LEU A 58 -7.98 -60.83 63.99
N VAL A 59 -8.26 -62.13 64.00
CA VAL A 59 -9.60 -62.65 64.35
C VAL A 59 -9.83 -62.51 65.85
N SER A 60 -8.87 -62.92 66.68
CA SER A 60 -8.94 -62.81 68.14
C SER A 60 -9.05 -61.34 68.58
N ASP A 61 -8.17 -60.46 68.11
CA ASP A 61 -8.19 -59.02 68.42
C ASP A 61 -9.52 -58.36 68.00
N THR A 62 -10.12 -58.78 66.88
CA THR A 62 -11.39 -58.20 66.43
C THR A 62 -12.57 -58.71 67.25
N LEU A 63 -12.62 -60.01 67.56
CA LEU A 63 -13.74 -60.63 68.29
C LEU A 63 -13.70 -60.36 69.80
N THR A 64 -12.53 -60.05 70.36
CA THR A 64 -12.33 -59.73 71.79
C THR A 64 -12.10 -58.24 72.05
N GLY A 65 -11.98 -57.44 70.98
CA GLY A 65 -11.76 -56.01 71.04
C GLY A 65 -13.04 -55.22 71.33
N PRO A 66 -12.92 -53.91 71.64
CA PRO A 66 -14.04 -53.05 72.04
C PRO A 66 -15.06 -52.78 70.92
N LEU A 67 -14.79 -53.26 69.70
CA LEU A 67 -15.67 -53.10 68.53
C LEU A 67 -16.64 -54.28 68.36
N ALA A 68 -16.44 -55.38 69.08
CA ALA A 68 -17.31 -56.54 69.04
C ALA A 68 -18.34 -56.48 70.17
N ASP A 69 -19.60 -56.73 69.82
CA ASP A 69 -20.67 -56.96 70.78
C ASP A 69 -21.24 -58.37 70.58
N CYS A 70 -21.84 -58.92 71.63
CA CYS A 70 -22.32 -60.28 71.71
C CYS A 70 -23.76 -60.28 72.19
N SER A 71 -24.65 -60.83 71.39
CA SER A 71 -26.07 -60.97 71.72
C SER A 71 -26.49 -62.42 71.62
N TYR A 72 -27.28 -62.86 72.58
CA TYR A 72 -27.89 -64.18 72.59
C TYR A 72 -29.35 -64.07 72.18
N LEU A 73 -29.75 -64.86 71.18
CA LEU A 73 -31.14 -65.01 70.78
C LEU A 73 -31.54 -66.48 70.99
N PRO A 74 -32.44 -66.77 71.95
CA PRO A 74 -32.92 -68.13 72.16
C PRO A 74 -33.72 -68.64 70.96
N HIS A 75 -33.96 -69.95 70.94
CA HIS A 75 -34.78 -70.57 69.91
C HIS A 75 -36.16 -69.87 69.85
N PRO A 76 -36.64 -69.46 68.65
CA PRO A 76 -37.85 -68.64 68.53
C PRO A 76 -39.15 -69.42 68.80
N GLY A 77 -39.05 -70.73 69.03
CA GLY A 77 -40.16 -71.64 69.26
C GLY A 77 -40.61 -72.36 67.98
N GLN A 78 -41.12 -73.57 68.14
CA GLN A 78 -41.45 -74.45 67.01
C GLN A 78 -42.56 -73.90 66.10
N ARG A 79 -43.43 -73.02 66.62
CA ARG A 79 -44.56 -72.43 65.87
C ARG A 79 -44.09 -71.50 64.74
N LEU A 80 -42.93 -70.85 64.88
CA LEU A 80 -42.34 -69.98 63.86
C LEU A 80 -41.62 -70.75 62.73
N LEU A 81 -41.39 -72.05 62.89
CA LEU A 81 -40.80 -72.90 61.87
C LEU A 81 -41.76 -73.15 60.69
N ASN A 82 -43.06 -72.89 60.85
CA ASN A 82 -44.04 -72.97 59.77
C ASN A 82 -44.06 -71.67 58.93
N PRO A 83 -43.58 -71.68 57.67
CA PRO A 83 -43.44 -70.47 56.86
C PRO A 83 -44.77 -69.77 56.53
N SER A 84 -45.91 -70.45 56.69
CA SER A 84 -47.24 -69.90 56.40
C SER A 84 -47.88 -69.12 57.55
N ARG A 85 -47.29 -69.11 58.75
CA ARG A 85 -47.79 -68.39 59.95
C ARG A 85 -46.63 -67.82 60.78
N ARG A 86 -45.98 -66.77 60.29
CA ARG A 86 -44.96 -66.04 61.06
C ARG A 86 -45.55 -64.75 61.65
N ARG A 87 -46.23 -64.85 62.79
CA ARG A 87 -46.60 -63.66 63.59
C ARG A 87 -45.69 -63.55 64.80
N SER A 88 -45.47 -62.33 65.29
CA SER A 88 -44.72 -62.11 66.54
C SER A 88 -45.35 -62.83 67.73
N SER A 89 -46.68 -63.01 67.72
CA SER A 89 -47.43 -63.80 68.72
C SER A 89 -47.13 -65.30 68.71
N ASP A 90 -46.53 -65.81 67.64
CA ASP A 90 -46.17 -67.23 67.51
C ASP A 90 -44.76 -67.51 68.05
N MET A 91 -44.01 -66.47 68.42
CA MET A 91 -42.72 -66.57 69.08
C MET A 91 -42.90 -66.90 70.56
N GLU A 92 -42.00 -67.70 71.13
CA GLU A 92 -41.93 -67.87 72.59
C GLU A 92 -41.70 -66.52 73.28
N GLU A 93 -42.34 -66.30 74.44
CA GLU A 93 -42.39 -65.00 75.11
C GLU A 93 -41.00 -64.48 75.48
N ASP A 94 -40.15 -65.34 76.06
CA ASP A 94 -38.76 -65.00 76.40
C ASP A 94 -37.93 -64.64 75.16
N SER A 95 -38.13 -65.38 74.06
CA SER A 95 -37.49 -65.12 72.76
C SER A 95 -37.96 -63.79 72.17
N SER A 96 -39.23 -63.46 72.35
CA SER A 96 -39.82 -62.20 71.90
C SER A 96 -39.25 -61.00 72.64
N ILE A 97 -39.11 -61.10 73.96
CA ILE A 97 -38.53 -60.04 74.79
C ILE A 97 -37.07 -59.79 74.42
N LEU A 98 -36.26 -60.85 74.30
CA LEU A 98 -34.84 -60.75 73.97
C LEU A 98 -34.60 -60.24 72.55
N PHE A 99 -35.35 -60.73 71.57
CA PHE A 99 -35.30 -60.23 70.19
C PHE A 99 -35.68 -58.75 70.11
N THR A 100 -36.79 -58.36 70.75
CA THR A 100 -37.25 -56.97 70.78
C THR A 100 -36.22 -56.05 71.44
N THR A 101 -35.65 -56.48 72.56
CA THR A 101 -34.58 -55.75 73.26
C THR A 101 -33.34 -55.56 72.39
N TYR A 102 -32.91 -56.62 71.69
CA TYR A 102 -31.80 -56.55 70.74
C TYR A 102 -32.06 -55.52 69.62
N ILE A 103 -33.23 -55.58 68.98
CA ILE A 103 -33.60 -54.62 67.92
C ILE A 103 -33.67 -53.18 68.45
N PHE A 104 -34.25 -52.96 69.64
CA PHE A 104 -34.28 -51.63 70.24
C PHE A 104 -32.88 -51.07 70.51
N ASN A 105 -31.96 -51.89 71.03
CA ASN A 105 -30.58 -51.48 71.25
C ASN A 105 -29.88 -51.16 69.92
N LEU A 106 -30.00 -52.03 68.91
CA LEU A 106 -29.41 -51.83 67.59
C LEU A 106 -29.90 -50.54 66.91
N VAL A 107 -31.22 -50.28 66.95
CA VAL A 107 -31.82 -49.09 66.34
C VAL A 107 -31.48 -47.82 67.11
N ARG A 108 -31.43 -47.88 68.44
CA ARG A 108 -31.03 -46.74 69.29
C ARG A 108 -29.61 -46.27 68.93
N ASP A 109 -28.71 -47.22 68.72
CA ASP A 109 -27.29 -46.93 68.57
C ASP A 109 -26.89 -46.70 67.10
N ILE A 110 -27.80 -46.90 66.13
CA ILE A 110 -27.54 -46.80 64.68
C ILE A 110 -26.93 -45.46 64.23
N TRP A 111 -27.28 -44.36 64.90
CA TRP A 111 -26.77 -43.02 64.58
C TRP A 111 -25.31 -42.80 64.98
N LEU A 112 -24.80 -43.63 65.90
CA LEU A 112 -23.42 -43.64 66.36
C LEU A 112 -22.51 -44.39 65.37
N HIS A 113 -23.07 -45.31 64.58
CA HIS A 113 -22.33 -46.17 63.64
C HIS A 113 -22.24 -45.59 62.23
N LYS A 114 -21.57 -44.45 62.08
CA LYS A 114 -21.28 -43.86 60.76
C LYS A 114 -20.11 -44.58 60.07
N LYS A 115 -20.24 -44.88 58.77
CA LYS A 115 -19.14 -45.46 57.99
C LYS A 115 -17.97 -44.46 57.90
N LEU A 116 -16.76 -44.94 58.24
CA LEU A 116 -15.53 -44.13 58.23
C LEU A 116 -14.53 -44.63 57.18
N ASP A 117 -13.71 -43.70 56.69
CA ASP A 117 -12.52 -43.96 55.87
C ASP A 117 -11.33 -44.38 56.75
N LYS A 118 -10.19 -44.74 56.13
CA LYS A 118 -9.00 -45.21 56.88
C LYS A 118 -8.40 -44.15 57.82
N THR A 119 -8.70 -42.87 57.59
CA THR A 119 -8.22 -41.74 58.39
C THR A 119 -9.19 -41.37 59.51
N GLY A 120 -10.35 -42.04 59.61
CA GLY A 120 -11.40 -41.74 60.57
C GLY A 120 -12.39 -40.67 60.08
N GLY A 121 -12.29 -40.24 58.83
CA GLY A 121 -13.22 -39.31 58.19
C GLY A 121 -14.55 -39.98 57.83
N LYS A 122 -15.64 -39.21 57.79
CA LYS A 122 -16.98 -39.73 57.45
C LYS A 122 -17.11 -39.98 55.96
N VAL A 123 -17.55 -41.17 55.58
CA VAL A 123 -17.80 -41.54 54.17
C VAL A 123 -19.19 -41.05 53.75
N THR A 124 -19.25 -40.27 52.68
CA THR A 124 -20.51 -39.81 52.07
C THR A 124 -21.20 -40.95 51.30
N GLY A 125 -22.52 -40.85 51.10
CA GLY A 125 -23.26 -41.82 50.28
C GLY A 125 -22.70 -41.97 48.85
N ALA A 126 -22.21 -40.89 48.24
CA ALA A 126 -21.59 -40.92 46.92
C ALA A 126 -20.21 -41.59 46.90
N GLN A 127 -19.39 -41.41 47.94
CA GLN A 127 -18.13 -42.16 48.09
C GLN A 127 -18.42 -43.64 48.31
N LEU A 128 -19.37 -43.98 49.19
CA LEU A 128 -19.75 -45.36 49.46
C LEU A 128 -20.28 -46.05 48.20
N ALA A 129 -21.15 -45.40 47.43
CA ALA A 129 -21.68 -45.94 46.18
C ALA A 129 -20.57 -46.20 45.14
N ARG A 130 -19.59 -45.29 45.02
CA ARG A 130 -18.42 -45.49 44.14
C ARG A 130 -17.59 -46.69 44.60
N THR A 131 -17.29 -46.78 45.89
CA THR A 131 -16.50 -47.90 46.44
C THR A 131 -17.24 -49.23 46.27
N LEU A 132 -18.53 -49.27 46.57
CA LEU A 132 -19.37 -50.45 46.34
C LEU A 132 -19.35 -50.86 44.87
N LYS A 133 -19.49 -49.91 43.94
CA LYS A 133 -19.40 -50.19 42.51
C LYS A 133 -18.04 -50.80 42.14
N SER A 134 -16.93 -50.28 42.66
CA SER A 134 -15.60 -50.82 42.40
C SER A 134 -15.44 -52.24 42.97
N VAL A 135 -15.86 -52.46 44.22
CA VAL A 135 -15.83 -53.78 44.86
C VAL A 135 -16.68 -54.78 44.06
N VAL A 136 -17.92 -54.42 43.73
CA VAL A 136 -18.83 -55.24 42.92
C VAL A 136 -18.24 -55.53 41.55
N ASN A 137 -17.62 -54.56 40.89
CA ASN A 137 -16.97 -54.78 39.60
C ASN A 137 -15.85 -55.82 39.70
N ILE A 138 -15.03 -55.78 40.75
CA ILE A 138 -13.98 -56.77 41.00
C ILE A 138 -14.58 -58.17 41.23
N LEU A 139 -15.66 -58.23 42.03
CA LEU A 139 -16.37 -59.47 42.31
C LEU A 139 -16.99 -60.06 41.03
N GLN A 140 -17.61 -59.23 40.19
CA GLN A 140 -18.27 -59.64 38.95
C GLN A 140 -17.26 -60.01 37.85
N THR A 141 -16.12 -59.32 37.79
CA THR A 141 -15.10 -59.66 36.80
C THR A 141 -14.53 -61.04 37.02
N ALA A 142 -14.55 -61.61 38.23
CA ALA A 142 -14.07 -62.96 38.49
C ALA A 142 -14.81 -64.07 37.70
N LYS A 143 -15.96 -63.80 37.04
CA LYS A 143 -16.76 -64.69 36.15
C LYS A 143 -17.14 -66.08 36.71
N GLN A 144 -16.64 -66.46 37.88
CA GLN A 144 -16.97 -67.64 38.65
C GLN A 144 -17.09 -67.23 40.12
N GLN A 145 -17.98 -67.88 40.87
CA GLN A 145 -18.02 -67.77 42.32
C GLN A 145 -16.61 -68.06 42.86
N PHE A 146 -16.09 -67.19 43.73
CA PHE A 146 -14.76 -67.43 44.31
C PHE A 146 -14.76 -68.80 44.99
N PRO A 147 -13.89 -69.74 44.56
CA PRO A 147 -13.90 -71.09 45.12
C PRO A 147 -13.40 -71.10 46.57
N SER A 148 -12.75 -70.03 47.01
CA SER A 148 -12.46 -69.79 48.43
C SER A 148 -12.26 -68.30 48.74
N PRO A 149 -12.37 -67.90 50.02
CA PRO A 149 -12.01 -66.55 50.47
C PRO A 149 -10.54 -66.20 50.21
N LEU A 150 -9.66 -67.19 50.08
CA LEU A 150 -8.25 -66.96 49.75
C LEU A 150 -8.08 -66.48 48.30
N GLN A 151 -8.84 -67.05 47.35
CA GLN A 151 -8.86 -66.58 45.96
C GLN A 151 -9.43 -65.17 45.84
N MET A 152 -10.45 -64.85 46.65
CA MET A 152 -10.99 -63.49 46.76
C MET A 152 -9.92 -62.52 47.28
N PHE A 153 -9.15 -62.89 48.30
CA PHE A 153 -8.03 -62.09 48.79
C PHE A 153 -6.98 -61.80 47.69
N PHE A 154 -6.58 -62.82 46.93
CA PHE A 154 -5.62 -62.64 45.83
C PHE A 154 -6.15 -61.71 44.73
N GLN A 155 -7.44 -61.82 44.37
CA GLN A 155 -8.07 -60.92 43.39
C GLN A 155 -7.98 -59.44 43.82
N PHE A 156 -8.32 -59.12 45.07
CA PHE A 156 -8.22 -57.74 45.57
C PHE A 156 -6.78 -57.26 45.63
N LYS A 157 -5.86 -58.11 46.10
CA LYS A 157 -4.44 -57.77 46.21
C LYS A 157 -3.81 -57.49 44.84
N ASN A 158 -4.08 -58.33 43.85
CA ASN A 158 -3.60 -58.15 42.48
C ASN A 158 -4.20 -56.90 41.83
N HIS A 159 -5.48 -56.60 42.06
CA HIS A 159 -6.12 -55.37 41.59
C HIS A 159 -5.46 -54.12 42.20
N LYS A 160 -5.25 -54.09 43.52
CA LYS A 160 -4.56 -53.00 44.23
C LYS A 160 -3.16 -52.76 43.64
N ASN A 161 -2.40 -53.83 43.44
CA ASN A 161 -1.06 -53.74 42.85
C ASN A 161 -1.12 -53.16 41.43
N MET A 162 -2.07 -53.61 40.61
CA MET A 162 -2.26 -53.10 39.25
C MET A 162 -2.59 -51.61 39.24
N GLU A 163 -3.55 -51.15 40.05
CA GLU A 163 -3.94 -49.74 40.09
C GLU A 163 -2.79 -48.85 40.56
N LYS A 164 -2.03 -49.28 41.58
CA LYS A 164 -0.81 -48.57 42.02
C LYS A 164 0.19 -48.38 40.88
N LEU A 165 0.43 -49.43 40.07
CA LEU A 165 1.33 -49.31 38.93
C LEU A 165 0.74 -48.43 37.82
N LYS A 166 -0.57 -48.51 37.55
CA LYS A 166 -1.23 -47.59 36.60
C LYS A 166 -1.04 -46.13 36.98
N GLU A 167 -1.16 -45.79 38.27
CA GLU A 167 -0.93 -44.44 38.78
C GLU A 167 0.53 -43.99 38.63
N GLN A 168 1.48 -44.89 38.92
CA GLN A 168 2.91 -44.62 38.72
C GLN A 168 3.22 -44.35 37.23
N PHE A 169 2.70 -45.17 36.33
CA PHE A 169 2.88 -44.98 34.89
C PHE A 169 2.24 -43.68 34.41
N HIS A 170 1.03 -43.38 34.86
CA HIS A 170 0.32 -42.15 34.52
C HIS A 170 1.11 -40.91 34.97
N SER A 171 1.62 -40.92 36.21
CA SER A 171 2.45 -39.84 36.76
C SER A 171 3.73 -39.65 35.95
N PHE A 172 4.37 -40.75 35.53
CA PHE A 172 5.55 -40.72 34.68
C PHE A 172 5.26 -40.12 33.29
N ILE A 173 4.21 -40.58 32.59
CA ILE A 173 3.79 -40.04 31.29
C ILE A 173 3.49 -38.55 31.39
N HIS A 174 2.79 -38.13 32.45
CA HIS A 174 2.49 -36.72 32.68
C HIS A 174 3.77 -35.88 32.87
N LYS A 175 4.75 -36.37 33.65
CA LYS A 175 6.06 -35.71 33.81
C LYS A 175 6.81 -35.62 32.48
N MET A 176 6.83 -36.69 31.70
CA MET A 176 7.44 -36.71 30.37
C MET A 176 6.77 -35.72 29.41
N SER A 177 5.44 -35.58 29.47
CA SER A 177 4.70 -34.62 28.64
C SER A 177 5.06 -33.18 28.96
N LYS A 178 5.24 -32.85 30.26
CA LYS A 178 5.70 -31.51 30.68
C LYS A 178 7.13 -31.21 30.23
N GLU A 179 8.02 -32.19 30.34
CA GLU A 179 9.41 -32.05 29.86
C GLU A 179 9.44 -31.83 28.35
N ALA A 180 8.63 -32.58 27.60
CA ALA A 180 8.42 -32.39 26.17
C ALA A 180 8.01 -30.95 25.82
N ASP A 181 6.99 -30.41 26.50
CA ASP A 181 6.55 -29.03 26.27
C ASP A 181 7.63 -28.01 26.58
N PHE A 182 8.39 -28.21 27.66
CA PHE A 182 9.49 -27.33 28.03
C PHE A 182 10.59 -27.31 26.97
N GLN A 183 10.97 -28.47 26.44
CA GLN A 183 11.98 -28.55 25.39
C GLN A 183 11.50 -27.90 24.09
N ILE A 184 10.23 -28.10 23.71
CA ILE A 184 9.61 -27.47 22.52
C ILE A 184 9.70 -25.95 22.63
N LYS A 185 9.26 -25.39 23.77
CA LYS A 185 9.29 -23.94 23.99
C LYS A 185 10.68 -23.33 23.92
N ASN A 186 11.69 -24.05 24.42
CA ASN A 186 13.07 -23.55 24.44
C ASN A 186 13.82 -23.81 23.13
N GLY A 187 13.16 -24.37 22.10
CA GLY A 187 13.80 -24.69 20.81
C GLY A 187 14.90 -25.74 20.92
N LYS A 188 15.00 -26.46 22.05
CA LYS A 188 16.04 -27.46 22.33
C LYS A 188 15.70 -28.86 21.82
N VAL A 189 14.54 -29.07 21.20
CA VAL A 189 14.11 -30.41 20.78
C VAL A 189 14.93 -30.89 19.58
N GLN A 190 15.84 -31.82 19.85
CA GLN A 190 16.33 -32.79 18.88
C GLN A 190 15.38 -33.99 18.86
N ASN A 191 14.36 -33.96 18.00
CA ASN A 191 13.55 -35.11 17.57
C ASN A 191 12.71 -35.82 18.69
N PRO A 192 11.52 -36.38 18.40
CA PRO A 192 10.78 -37.26 19.33
C PRO A 192 11.50 -38.51 19.85
N TYR A 193 12.45 -39.00 19.08
CA TYR A 193 13.08 -40.31 19.28
C TYR A 193 13.80 -40.54 20.63
N PRO A 194 14.33 -39.55 21.36
CA PRO A 194 14.97 -39.81 22.65
C PRO A 194 13.99 -40.17 23.78
N MET A 195 12.70 -39.83 23.65
CA MET A 195 11.71 -40.07 24.70
C MET A 195 11.06 -41.46 24.61
N GLU A 196 10.96 -42.00 23.40
CA GLU A 196 10.34 -43.30 23.14
C GLU A 196 11.08 -44.48 23.81
N PRO A 197 12.42 -44.60 23.76
CA PRO A 197 13.15 -45.62 24.50
C PRO A 197 12.96 -45.51 26.02
N LYS A 198 12.89 -44.28 26.57
CA LYS A 198 12.68 -44.08 28.01
C LYS A 198 11.30 -44.55 28.46
N ILE A 199 10.26 -44.21 27.69
CA ILE A 199 8.89 -44.63 27.96
C ILE A 199 8.73 -46.14 27.78
N HIS A 200 9.37 -46.71 26.77
CA HIS A 200 9.36 -48.15 26.55
C HIS A 200 10.08 -48.91 27.67
N HIS A 201 11.21 -48.39 28.15
CA HIS A 201 11.96 -48.98 29.25
C HIS A 201 11.15 -48.99 30.55
N VAL A 202 10.58 -47.85 30.97
CA VAL A 202 9.74 -47.76 32.17
C VAL A 202 8.49 -48.63 32.06
N ALA A 203 7.87 -48.71 30.88
CA ALA A 203 6.76 -49.63 30.64
C ALA A 203 7.16 -51.10 30.82
N THR A 204 8.33 -51.48 30.32
CA THR A 204 8.85 -52.85 30.43
C THR A 204 9.19 -53.19 31.87
N ASP A 205 9.86 -52.29 32.59
CA ASP A 205 10.18 -52.48 34.00
C ASP A 205 8.91 -52.61 34.84
N LEU A 206 7.93 -51.75 34.62
CA LEU A 206 6.66 -51.79 35.35
C LEU A 206 5.87 -53.09 35.09
N LEU A 207 5.88 -53.59 33.85
CA LEU A 207 5.26 -54.87 33.54
C LEU A 207 6.03 -56.05 34.17
N ARG A 208 7.36 -55.96 34.27
CA ARG A 208 8.18 -56.96 34.99
C ARG A 208 7.86 -56.94 36.48
N ASP A 209 7.90 -55.78 37.11
CA ASP A 209 7.60 -55.60 38.54
C ASP A 209 6.18 -56.10 38.85
N PHE A 210 5.22 -55.90 37.95
CA PHE A 210 3.87 -56.42 38.14
C PHE A 210 3.83 -57.95 38.21
N LYS A 211 4.58 -58.65 37.35
CA LYS A 211 4.65 -60.12 37.35
C LYS A 211 5.19 -60.66 38.67
N GLU A 212 6.17 -59.98 39.25
CA GLU A 212 6.74 -60.32 40.56
C GLU A 212 5.76 -60.06 41.73
N LEU A 213 4.86 -59.09 41.57
CA LEU A 213 3.87 -58.70 42.58
C LEU A 213 2.58 -59.55 42.54
N LEU A 214 2.37 -60.39 41.52
CA LEU A 214 1.19 -61.22 41.38
C LEU A 214 1.17 -62.39 42.38
N VAL A 215 0.08 -62.50 43.13
CA VAL A 215 -0.12 -63.56 44.13
C VAL A 215 -1.25 -64.52 43.72
N GLY A 216 -1.22 -65.75 44.26
CA GLY A 216 -2.19 -66.82 44.00
C GLY A 216 -1.74 -67.82 42.94
N ASP A 217 -2.49 -68.91 42.77
CA ASP A 217 -2.13 -70.02 41.86
C ASP A 217 -3.00 -70.06 40.59
N ASP A 218 -3.96 -69.15 40.46
CA ASP A 218 -4.82 -69.08 39.27
C ASP A 218 -4.09 -68.38 38.11
N THR A 219 -3.53 -69.18 37.22
CA THR A 219 -2.82 -68.71 36.02
C THR A 219 -3.71 -67.86 35.11
N LYS A 220 -5.00 -68.21 34.94
CA LYS A 220 -5.91 -67.47 34.05
C LYS A 220 -6.21 -66.08 34.60
N GLN A 221 -6.35 -65.97 35.92
CA GLN A 221 -6.53 -64.70 36.61
C GLN A 221 -5.29 -63.80 36.46
N LYS A 222 -4.09 -64.35 36.68
CA LYS A 222 -2.82 -63.63 36.50
C LYS A 222 -2.67 -63.10 35.08
N GLU A 223 -2.85 -63.95 34.07
CA GLU A 223 -2.79 -63.58 32.66
C GLU A 223 -3.77 -62.46 32.28
N ARG A 224 -4.93 -62.43 32.93
CA ARG A 224 -5.91 -61.37 32.69
C ARG A 224 -5.42 -60.03 33.24
N PHE A 225 -4.96 -59.98 34.48
CA PHE A 225 -4.43 -58.75 35.06
C PHE A 225 -3.22 -58.23 34.27
N GLU A 226 -2.34 -59.13 33.83
CA GLU A 226 -1.21 -58.76 32.97
C GLU A 226 -1.69 -58.13 31.66
N ARG A 227 -2.68 -58.74 30.98
CA ARG A 227 -3.27 -58.17 29.76
C ARG A 227 -3.93 -56.81 29.99
N ASP A 228 -4.65 -56.64 31.09
CA ASP A 228 -5.31 -55.39 31.43
C ASP A 228 -4.29 -54.26 31.67
N LEU A 229 -3.22 -54.54 32.41
CA LEU A 229 -2.14 -53.58 32.63
C LEU A 229 -1.36 -53.29 31.35
N GLN A 230 -1.03 -54.33 30.57
CA GLN A 230 -0.32 -54.17 29.30
C GLN A 230 -1.13 -53.35 28.29
N SER A 231 -2.44 -53.58 28.21
CA SER A 231 -3.36 -52.77 27.40
C SER A 231 -3.37 -51.32 27.86
N TYR A 232 -3.49 -51.07 29.16
CA TYR A 232 -3.45 -49.72 29.73
C TYR A 232 -2.17 -48.96 29.36
N VAL A 233 -1.02 -49.60 29.59
CA VAL A 233 0.31 -49.04 29.31
C VAL A 233 0.45 -48.73 27.81
N ARG A 234 0.16 -49.70 26.93
CA ARG A 234 0.24 -49.51 25.47
C ARG A 234 -0.63 -48.37 24.99
N ASN A 235 -1.89 -48.30 25.45
CA ASN A 235 -2.81 -47.23 25.05
C ASN A 235 -2.29 -45.85 25.47
N HIS A 236 -1.74 -45.72 26.67
CA HIS A 236 -1.18 -44.45 27.15
C HIS A 236 0.12 -44.06 26.42
N GLN A 237 0.97 -45.04 26.07
CA GLN A 237 2.16 -44.79 25.23
C GLN A 237 1.77 -44.27 23.85
N GLN A 238 0.85 -44.96 23.17
CA GLN A 238 0.38 -44.56 21.84
C GLN A 238 -0.24 -43.16 21.85
N ARG A 239 -1.07 -42.86 22.86
CA ARG A 239 -1.65 -41.54 23.04
C ARG A 239 -0.57 -40.47 23.24
N PHE A 240 0.40 -40.73 24.10
CA PHE A 240 1.53 -39.82 24.31
C PHE A 240 2.29 -39.54 23.00
N TYR A 241 2.65 -40.58 22.23
CA TYR A 241 3.40 -40.41 20.98
C TYR A 241 2.62 -39.62 19.94
N LYS A 242 1.31 -39.91 19.80
CA LYS A 242 0.42 -39.16 18.90
C LYS A 242 0.35 -37.69 19.30
N ASP A 243 0.10 -37.40 20.57
CA ASP A 243 -0.03 -36.03 21.09
C ASP A 243 1.31 -35.27 21.02
N PHE A 244 2.44 -35.95 21.28
CA PHE A 244 3.77 -35.36 21.18
C PHE A 244 4.17 -35.07 19.73
N SER A 245 4.00 -36.04 18.82
CA SER A 245 4.30 -35.88 17.39
C SER A 245 3.51 -34.72 16.77
N LYS A 246 2.22 -34.61 17.15
CA LYS A 246 1.36 -33.50 16.75
C LYS A 246 1.92 -32.14 17.21
N ARG A 247 2.21 -31.98 18.52
CA ARG A 247 2.77 -30.75 19.08
C ARG A 247 4.12 -30.37 18.46
N TYR A 248 5.00 -31.35 18.27
CA TYR A 248 6.31 -31.14 17.66
C TYR A 248 6.20 -30.69 16.20
N SER A 249 5.33 -31.31 15.41
CA SER A 249 5.09 -30.93 14.02
C SER A 249 4.56 -29.50 13.92
N ALA A 250 3.60 -29.13 14.77
CA ALA A 250 3.08 -27.76 14.83
C ALA A 250 4.18 -26.73 15.12
N PHE A 251 5.03 -27.00 16.13
CA PHE A 251 6.17 -26.14 16.44
C PHE A 251 7.15 -26.00 15.26
N GLN A 252 7.51 -27.11 14.62
CA GLN A 252 8.42 -27.11 13.46
C GLN A 252 7.85 -26.35 12.27
N ASN A 253 6.55 -26.49 12.01
CA ASN A 253 5.86 -25.76 10.94
C ASN A 253 5.86 -24.26 11.21
N HIS A 254 5.56 -23.85 12.46
CA HIS A 254 5.62 -22.43 12.84
C HIS A 254 7.04 -21.86 12.68
N LYS A 255 8.07 -22.60 13.10
CA LYS A 255 9.48 -22.19 12.92
C LYS A 255 9.85 -22.03 11.43
N ARG A 256 9.36 -22.90 10.55
CA ARG A 256 9.58 -22.78 9.09
C ARG A 256 8.88 -21.55 8.53
N MET A 257 7.65 -21.28 8.95
CA MET A 257 6.91 -20.09 8.55
C MET A 257 7.69 -18.82 8.90
N GLU A 258 8.19 -18.71 10.14
CA GLU A 258 8.98 -17.55 10.57
C GLU A 258 10.28 -17.38 9.76
N ASN A 259 10.98 -18.46 9.43
CA ASN A 259 12.15 -18.42 8.54
C ASN A 259 11.79 -17.93 7.12
N ILE A 260 10.65 -18.37 6.57
CA ILE A 260 10.17 -17.89 5.27
C ILE A 260 9.82 -16.40 5.33
N LYS A 261 9.13 -15.95 6.40
CA LYS A 261 8.84 -14.53 6.62
C LYS A 261 10.11 -13.70 6.63
N GLU A 262 11.15 -14.13 7.35
CA GLU A 262 12.45 -13.46 7.42
C GLU A 262 13.15 -13.41 6.04
N ARG A 263 13.21 -14.54 5.33
CA ARG A 263 13.81 -14.60 3.99
C ARG A 263 13.08 -13.72 2.98
N PHE A 264 11.75 -13.67 3.03
CA PHE A 264 10.97 -12.81 2.17
C PHE A 264 11.23 -11.33 2.45
N LEU A 265 11.29 -10.93 3.73
CA LEU A 265 11.65 -9.56 4.10
C LEU A 265 13.03 -9.16 3.60
N ASN A 266 14.01 -10.06 3.66
CA ASN A 266 15.35 -9.81 3.12
C ASN A 266 15.33 -9.57 1.60
N VAL A 267 14.49 -10.31 0.86
CA VAL A 267 14.29 -10.08 -0.58
C VAL A 267 13.65 -8.72 -0.85
N ILE A 268 12.59 -8.36 -0.11
CA ILE A 268 11.93 -7.06 -0.24
C ILE A 268 12.91 -5.93 0.09
N PHE A 269 13.72 -6.08 1.14
CA PHE A 269 14.73 -5.11 1.54
C PHE A 269 15.77 -4.90 0.42
N SER A 270 16.33 -5.97 -0.12
CA SER A 270 17.27 -5.91 -1.26
C SER A 270 16.65 -5.20 -2.47
N LYS A 271 15.38 -5.48 -2.80
CA LYS A 271 14.67 -4.79 -3.88
C LYS A 271 14.43 -3.31 -3.60
N ARG A 272 14.23 -2.92 -2.33
CA ARG A 272 14.14 -1.50 -1.93
C ARG A 272 15.46 -0.78 -2.15
N GLU A 273 16.59 -1.39 -1.82
CA GLU A 273 17.92 -0.79 -2.06
C GLU A 273 18.21 -0.62 -3.56
N GLU A 274 17.82 -1.60 -4.39
CA GLU A 274 18.01 -1.55 -5.84
C GLU A 274 17.01 -0.62 -6.57
N THR A 275 15.99 -0.12 -5.89
CA THR A 275 14.83 0.57 -6.51
C THR A 275 15.25 1.70 -7.44
N ASP A 276 16.20 2.54 -7.02
CA ASP A 276 16.66 3.67 -7.81
C ASP A 276 17.32 3.24 -9.13
N HIS A 277 18.15 2.19 -9.09
CA HIS A 277 18.78 1.64 -10.29
C HIS A 277 17.75 0.98 -11.22
N LEU A 278 16.80 0.23 -10.65
CA LEU A 278 15.74 -0.44 -11.42
C LEU A 278 14.83 0.56 -12.14
N ILE A 279 14.52 1.69 -11.51
CA ILE A 279 13.71 2.76 -12.10
C ILE A 279 14.55 3.57 -13.10
N LYS A 280 15.71 4.09 -12.70
CA LYS A 280 16.45 5.10 -13.47
C LYS A 280 17.22 4.50 -14.64
N VAL A 281 17.79 3.30 -14.45
CA VAL A 281 18.66 2.63 -15.44
C VAL A 281 17.87 1.60 -16.23
N ARG A 282 17.18 0.68 -15.54
CA ARG A 282 16.45 -0.41 -16.21
C ARG A 282 15.05 -0.04 -16.70
N ASN A 283 14.51 1.11 -16.27
CA ASN A 283 13.16 1.56 -16.60
C ASN A 283 12.10 0.47 -16.35
N LEU A 284 12.25 -0.28 -15.25
CA LEU A 284 11.39 -1.41 -14.93
C LEU A 284 10.01 -0.91 -14.47
N ARG A 285 8.98 -1.14 -15.29
CA ARG A 285 7.61 -0.68 -15.04
C ARG A 285 7.02 -1.33 -13.77
N PRO A 286 6.11 -0.63 -13.04
CA PRO A 286 5.48 -1.15 -11.83
C PRO A 286 4.78 -2.50 -12.03
N THR A 287 4.02 -2.68 -13.11
CA THR A 287 3.33 -3.95 -13.41
C THR A 287 4.28 -5.13 -13.56
N ARG A 288 5.48 -4.92 -14.12
CA ARG A 288 6.50 -5.96 -14.24
C ARG A 288 7.20 -6.21 -12.91
N MET A 289 7.42 -5.18 -12.10
CA MET A 289 7.92 -5.36 -10.73
C MET A 289 6.94 -6.17 -9.90
N GLU A 290 5.65 -5.85 -9.96
CA GLU A 290 4.59 -6.57 -9.28
C GLU A 290 4.52 -8.04 -9.71
N SER A 291 4.62 -8.32 -11.00
CA SER A 291 4.75 -9.71 -11.51
C SER A 291 5.97 -10.42 -10.92
N ASN A 292 7.14 -9.77 -10.90
CA ASN A 292 8.35 -10.38 -10.33
C ASN A 292 8.19 -10.70 -8.84
N ILE A 293 7.53 -9.83 -8.07
CA ILE A 293 7.26 -10.08 -6.65
C ILE A 293 6.21 -11.19 -6.47
N ASN A 294 5.16 -11.23 -7.30
CA ASN A 294 4.19 -12.32 -7.31
C ASN A 294 4.85 -13.69 -7.54
N ASP A 295 5.80 -13.77 -8.48
CA ASP A 295 6.53 -15.01 -8.75
C ASP A 295 7.33 -15.45 -7.52
N ILE A 296 7.99 -14.49 -6.84
CA ILE A 296 8.73 -14.74 -5.60
C ILE A 296 7.80 -15.22 -4.49
N VAL A 297 6.64 -14.58 -4.29
CA VAL A 297 5.63 -14.99 -3.31
C VAL A 297 5.16 -16.41 -3.61
N THR A 298 4.88 -16.73 -4.87
CA THR A 298 4.47 -18.07 -5.30
C THR A 298 5.54 -19.11 -4.97
N CYS A 299 6.83 -18.80 -5.21
CA CYS A 299 7.93 -19.68 -4.83
C CYS A 299 8.00 -19.93 -3.32
N PHE A 300 7.91 -18.88 -2.50
CA PHE A 300 7.92 -19.02 -1.04
C PHE A 300 6.71 -19.81 -0.51
N MET A 301 5.53 -19.61 -1.09
CA MET A 301 4.33 -20.37 -0.74
C MET A 301 4.48 -21.85 -1.09
N SER A 302 4.98 -22.18 -2.29
CA SER A 302 5.26 -23.56 -2.68
C SER A 302 6.27 -24.22 -1.74
N GLU A 303 7.38 -23.52 -1.46
CA GLU A 303 8.41 -24.00 -0.52
C GLU A 303 7.81 -24.28 0.86
N PHE A 304 6.94 -23.37 1.35
CA PHE A 304 6.29 -23.56 2.64
C PHE A 304 5.41 -24.80 2.66
N ILE A 305 4.50 -24.92 1.69
CA ILE A 305 3.53 -26.01 1.58
C ILE A 305 4.23 -27.37 1.51
N GLU A 306 5.27 -27.48 0.69
CA GLU A 306 6.09 -28.72 0.57
C GLU A 306 6.84 -29.06 1.85
N SER A 307 7.17 -28.05 2.67
CA SER A 307 7.91 -28.24 3.93
C SER A 307 7.03 -28.61 5.14
N LEU A 308 5.70 -28.51 5.04
CA LEU A 308 4.77 -28.76 6.14
C LEU A 308 4.74 -30.24 6.54
N LYS A 309 4.89 -30.51 7.84
CA LYS A 309 4.87 -31.87 8.41
C LYS A 309 3.63 -32.12 9.27
N GLY A 310 3.30 -33.39 9.49
CA GLY A 310 2.17 -33.86 10.31
C GLY A 310 0.87 -34.00 9.54
N ASP A 311 -0.16 -34.54 10.19
CA ASP A 311 -1.44 -34.92 9.55
C ASP A 311 -2.60 -33.98 9.91
N ASP A 312 -2.32 -32.90 10.66
CA ASP A 312 -3.33 -31.91 11.04
C ASP A 312 -3.63 -30.96 9.89
N ILE A 313 -4.67 -31.28 9.12
CA ILE A 313 -5.10 -30.50 7.95
C ILE A 313 -5.50 -29.08 8.35
N GLN A 314 -6.22 -28.90 9.46
CA GLN A 314 -6.69 -27.60 9.92
C GLN A 314 -5.53 -26.68 10.30
N GLU A 315 -4.51 -27.21 10.98
CA GLU A 315 -3.33 -26.42 11.33
C GLU A 315 -2.51 -26.03 10.09
N LYS A 316 -2.39 -26.93 9.10
CA LYS A 316 -1.71 -26.61 7.84
C LYS A 316 -2.41 -25.49 7.08
N GLU A 317 -3.74 -25.57 6.96
CA GLU A 317 -4.54 -24.54 6.30
C GLU A 317 -4.45 -23.20 7.03
N ARG A 318 -4.56 -23.20 8.36
CA ARG A 318 -4.40 -21.99 9.19
C ARG A 318 -3.06 -21.31 8.96
N LEU A 319 -1.96 -22.07 8.99
CA LEU A 319 -0.62 -21.53 8.77
C LEU A 319 -0.40 -21.06 7.33
N ASN A 320 -0.97 -21.75 6.35
CA ASN A 320 -0.90 -21.34 4.95
C ASN A 320 -1.56 -19.99 4.74
N ASN A 321 -2.77 -19.81 5.26
CA ASN A 321 -3.51 -18.55 5.18
C ASN A 321 -2.80 -17.42 5.94
N GLU A 322 -2.21 -17.73 7.10
CA GLU A 322 -1.42 -16.76 7.88
C GLU A 322 -0.21 -16.26 7.10
N LEU A 323 0.54 -17.18 6.46
CA LEU A 323 1.70 -16.82 5.65
C LEU A 323 1.29 -16.05 4.39
N GLU A 324 0.27 -16.51 3.68
CA GLU A 324 -0.24 -15.85 2.47
C GLU A 324 -0.63 -14.40 2.77
N SER A 325 -1.41 -14.18 3.83
CA SER A 325 -1.81 -12.83 4.25
C SER A 325 -0.60 -11.96 4.60
N TYR A 326 0.40 -12.51 5.27
CA TYR A 326 1.62 -11.79 5.63
C TYR A 326 2.44 -11.37 4.41
N LEU A 327 2.64 -12.30 3.45
CA LEU A 327 3.38 -12.04 2.22
C LEU A 327 2.65 -11.03 1.33
N LEU A 328 1.34 -11.17 1.18
CA LEU A 328 0.51 -10.28 0.38
C LEU A 328 0.55 -8.84 0.89
N GLN A 329 0.46 -8.64 2.21
CA GLN A 329 0.54 -7.32 2.81
C GLN A 329 1.87 -6.63 2.46
N HIS A 330 3.00 -7.30 2.69
CA HIS A 330 4.32 -6.73 2.46
C HIS A 330 4.64 -6.54 0.96
N GLN A 331 4.09 -7.41 0.11
CA GLN A 331 4.13 -7.22 -1.33
C GLN A 331 3.40 -5.94 -1.74
N GLN A 332 2.16 -5.75 -1.28
CA GLN A 332 1.35 -4.57 -1.62
C GLN A 332 2.06 -3.29 -1.18
N GLU A 333 2.52 -3.24 0.07
CA GLU A 333 3.26 -2.10 0.62
C GLU A 333 4.53 -1.78 -0.19
N PHE A 334 5.26 -2.79 -0.64
CA PHE A 334 6.43 -2.60 -1.50
C PHE A 334 6.05 -2.10 -2.90
N CYS A 335 5.10 -2.75 -3.57
CA CYS A 335 4.68 -2.42 -4.93
C CYS A 335 4.09 -1.01 -5.03
N GLU A 336 3.30 -0.59 -4.05
CA GLU A 336 2.75 0.77 -3.99
C GLU A 336 3.84 1.84 -3.87
N ASP A 337 4.80 1.63 -2.96
CA ASP A 337 5.92 2.56 -2.78
C ASP A 337 6.82 2.62 -4.01
N TYR A 338 7.08 1.45 -4.64
CA TYR A 338 7.81 1.35 -5.89
C TYR A 338 7.10 2.10 -7.03
N ALA A 339 5.79 1.88 -7.21
CA ALA A 339 4.99 2.55 -8.24
C ALA A 339 5.00 4.07 -8.07
N LYS A 340 4.84 4.55 -6.83
CA LYS A 340 4.89 5.98 -6.50
C LYS A 340 6.23 6.61 -6.87
N LYS A 341 7.35 5.94 -6.58
CA LYS A 341 8.70 6.40 -6.96
C LYS A 341 8.90 6.38 -8.48
N PHE A 342 8.47 5.30 -9.14
CA PHE A 342 8.55 5.17 -10.59
C PHE A 342 7.80 6.29 -11.30
N TYR A 343 6.52 6.48 -11.02
CA TYR A 343 5.71 7.50 -11.70
C TYR A 343 6.16 8.93 -11.38
N LYS A 344 6.72 9.17 -10.18
CA LYS A 344 7.35 10.46 -9.86
C LYS A 344 8.53 10.76 -10.81
N PHE A 345 9.43 9.80 -10.98
CA PHE A 345 10.59 9.93 -11.87
C PHE A 345 10.17 9.99 -13.34
N HIS A 346 9.32 9.06 -13.78
CA HIS A 346 8.84 8.95 -15.15
C HIS A 346 8.16 10.23 -15.63
N ASN A 347 7.20 10.75 -14.85
CA ASN A 347 6.49 11.98 -15.20
C ASN A 347 7.41 13.21 -15.17
N HIS A 348 8.44 13.22 -14.31
CA HIS A 348 9.45 14.28 -14.33
C HIS A 348 10.27 14.24 -15.63
N LYS A 349 10.71 13.05 -16.05
CA LYS A 349 11.43 12.85 -17.31
C LYS A 349 10.57 13.27 -18.52
N ILE A 350 9.29 12.89 -18.56
CA ILE A 350 8.35 13.37 -19.58
C ILE A 350 8.29 14.90 -19.59
N THR A 351 8.12 15.52 -18.43
CA THR A 351 8.07 16.98 -18.30
C THR A 351 9.30 17.64 -18.93
N VAL A 352 10.50 17.15 -18.60
CA VAL A 352 11.76 17.70 -19.13
C VAL A 352 11.86 17.48 -20.65
N ASN A 353 11.60 16.25 -21.11
CA ASN A 353 11.68 15.91 -22.53
C ASN A 353 10.70 16.72 -23.36
N THR A 354 9.43 16.79 -22.97
CA THR A 354 8.41 17.57 -23.71
C THR A 354 8.77 19.05 -23.76
N LYS A 355 9.29 19.63 -22.67
CA LYS A 355 9.78 21.02 -22.68
C LYS A 355 10.91 21.20 -23.69
N GLN A 356 11.88 20.29 -23.70
CA GLN A 356 13.02 20.36 -24.61
C GLN A 356 12.59 20.20 -26.07
N THR A 357 11.69 19.27 -26.38
CA THR A 357 11.16 19.08 -27.73
C THR A 357 10.35 20.31 -28.19
N PHE A 358 9.54 20.90 -27.31
CA PHE A 358 8.80 22.12 -27.63
C PHE A 358 9.73 23.31 -27.90
N LEU A 359 10.77 23.51 -27.09
CA LEU A 359 11.78 24.54 -27.35
C LEU A 359 12.53 24.29 -28.67
N GLY A 360 12.84 23.03 -29.00
CA GLY A 360 13.39 22.67 -30.31
C GLY A 360 12.47 23.03 -31.47
N LYS A 361 11.15 22.94 -31.28
CA LYS A 361 10.17 23.36 -32.29
C LYS A 361 10.15 24.89 -32.45
N ILE A 362 10.21 25.65 -31.35
CA ILE A 362 10.34 27.12 -31.39
C ILE A 362 11.62 27.51 -32.15
N PHE A 363 12.75 26.92 -31.79
CA PHE A 363 14.05 27.21 -32.42
C PHE A 363 14.03 26.96 -33.94
N LEU A 364 13.34 25.91 -34.38
CA LEU A 364 13.16 25.64 -35.81
C LEU A 364 12.36 26.74 -36.52
N GLU A 365 11.32 27.27 -35.88
CA GLU A 365 10.50 28.36 -36.41
C GLU A 365 11.27 29.70 -36.38
N GLU A 366 12.09 29.95 -35.35
CA GLU A 366 13.03 31.09 -35.30
C GLU A 366 14.01 31.06 -36.46
N SER A 367 14.58 29.89 -36.77
CA SER A 367 15.50 29.71 -37.90
C SER A 367 14.83 29.97 -39.25
N ARG A 368 13.51 29.83 -39.34
CA ARG A 368 12.70 30.09 -40.54
C ARG A 368 12.08 31.48 -40.58
N MET A 369 12.27 32.28 -39.54
CA MET A 369 11.69 33.61 -39.40
C MET A 369 11.98 34.52 -40.59
N ILE A 370 13.24 34.61 -41.03
CA ILE A 370 13.63 35.43 -42.19
C ILE A 370 12.92 34.98 -43.46
N PHE A 371 12.81 33.66 -43.66
CA PHE A 371 12.11 33.08 -44.81
C PHE A 371 10.62 33.44 -44.78
N HIS A 372 9.96 33.30 -43.63
CA HIS A 372 8.54 33.66 -43.49
C HIS A 372 8.29 35.15 -43.71
N ILE A 373 9.13 36.02 -43.15
CA ILE A 373 9.03 37.48 -43.32
C ILE A 373 9.23 37.88 -44.80
N ARG A 374 10.21 37.28 -45.50
CA ARG A 374 10.43 37.55 -46.94
C ARG A 374 9.25 37.13 -47.81
N ASN A 375 8.55 36.08 -47.42
CA ASN A 375 7.35 35.60 -48.10
C ASN A 375 6.06 36.27 -47.60
N HIS A 376 6.16 37.40 -46.88
CA HIS A 376 5.03 38.17 -46.40
C HIS A 376 4.03 37.38 -45.54
N VAL A 377 4.50 36.37 -44.80
CA VAL A 377 3.63 35.65 -43.85
C VAL A 377 3.33 36.55 -42.66
N GLU A 378 2.07 36.99 -42.55
CA GLU A 378 1.64 37.92 -41.53
C GLU A 378 1.76 37.34 -40.11
N PRO A 379 1.99 38.18 -39.09
CA PRO A 379 2.16 37.72 -37.72
C PRO A 379 1.00 36.88 -37.17
N HIS A 380 -0.25 37.24 -37.49
CA HIS A 380 -1.44 36.50 -37.04
C HIS A 380 -1.47 35.05 -37.56
N MET A 381 -0.90 34.80 -38.75
CA MET A 381 -0.79 33.44 -39.32
C MET A 381 0.22 32.59 -38.55
N ILE A 382 1.37 33.18 -38.18
CA ILE A 382 2.38 32.52 -37.35
C ILE A 382 1.83 32.27 -35.95
N GLU A 383 1.09 33.21 -35.38
CA GLU A 383 0.45 33.04 -34.07
C GLU A 383 -0.54 31.87 -34.07
N ASN A 384 -1.42 31.78 -35.07
CA ASN A 384 -2.36 30.67 -35.21
C ASN A 384 -1.63 29.32 -35.36
N LYS A 385 -0.57 29.28 -36.18
CA LYS A 385 0.28 28.09 -36.33
C LYS A 385 0.88 27.67 -34.98
N MET A 386 1.44 28.61 -34.24
CA MET A 386 2.06 28.33 -32.93
C MET A 386 1.01 27.95 -31.87
N HIS A 387 -0.21 28.47 -31.95
CA HIS A 387 -1.31 28.05 -31.09
C HIS A 387 -1.68 26.57 -31.30
N ASN A 388 -1.68 26.11 -32.55
CA ASN A 388 -1.90 24.69 -32.87
C ASN A 388 -0.77 23.81 -32.31
N VAL A 389 0.48 24.25 -32.44
CA VAL A 389 1.64 23.54 -31.85
C VAL A 389 1.50 23.44 -30.33
N VAL A 390 1.09 24.51 -29.64
CA VAL A 390 0.84 24.46 -28.19
C VAL A 390 -0.24 23.44 -27.86
N SER A 391 -1.35 23.43 -28.60
CA SER A 391 -2.47 22.49 -28.37
C SER A 391 -2.04 21.03 -28.55
N GLU A 392 -1.27 20.74 -29.60
CA GLU A 392 -0.69 19.42 -29.87
C GLU A 392 0.21 18.96 -28.71
N PHE A 393 1.15 19.81 -28.27
CA PHE A 393 2.07 19.45 -27.19
C PHE A 393 1.37 19.32 -25.83
N VAL A 394 0.31 20.08 -25.58
CA VAL A 394 -0.53 19.90 -24.38
C VAL A 394 -1.23 18.54 -24.40
N ALA A 395 -1.77 18.13 -25.56
CA ALA A 395 -2.41 16.82 -25.72
C ALA A 395 -1.41 15.69 -25.49
N ILE A 396 -0.27 15.71 -26.19
CA ILE A 396 0.81 14.71 -26.05
C ILE A 396 1.27 14.62 -24.59
N TYR A 397 1.51 15.75 -23.93
CA TYR A 397 1.92 15.77 -22.53
C TYR A 397 0.85 15.18 -21.61
N SER A 398 -0.42 15.55 -21.80
CA SER A 398 -1.53 15.03 -21.01
C SER A 398 -1.66 13.52 -21.15
N GLU A 399 -1.61 12.98 -22.38
CA GLU A 399 -1.70 11.54 -22.64
C GLU A 399 -0.51 10.77 -22.06
N SER A 400 0.68 11.35 -22.10
CA SER A 400 1.91 10.70 -21.60
C SER A 400 1.98 10.60 -20.07
N LEU A 401 1.21 11.38 -19.31
CA LEU A 401 1.24 11.34 -17.84
C LEU A 401 0.53 10.10 -17.30
N GLU A 402 1.28 9.28 -16.55
CA GLU A 402 0.81 8.02 -15.94
C GLU A 402 0.81 8.09 -14.40
N GLY A 403 0.00 7.24 -13.75
CA GLY A 403 0.04 7.04 -12.29
C GLY A 403 -0.34 8.28 -11.45
N LEU A 404 -1.13 9.19 -12.01
CA LEU A 404 -1.65 10.37 -11.33
C LEU A 404 -3.18 10.34 -11.32
N GLY A 405 -3.79 10.65 -10.18
CA GLY A 405 -5.23 10.92 -10.13
C GLY A 405 -5.59 12.20 -10.90
N ASP A 406 -6.84 12.27 -11.36
CA ASP A 406 -7.32 13.28 -12.33
C ASP A 406 -7.00 14.72 -11.92
N GLN A 407 -7.24 15.08 -10.66
CA GLN A 407 -6.96 16.44 -10.15
C GLN A 407 -5.48 16.81 -10.27
N LYS A 408 -4.56 15.90 -9.91
CA LYS A 408 -3.12 16.14 -9.99
C LYS A 408 -2.66 16.20 -11.45
N LYS A 409 -3.22 15.35 -12.31
CA LYS A 409 -2.96 15.35 -13.75
C LYS A 409 -3.36 16.69 -14.37
N GLN A 410 -4.60 17.14 -14.13
CA GLN A 410 -5.10 18.44 -14.60
C GLN A 410 -4.23 19.61 -14.13
N LEU A 411 -3.82 19.63 -12.86
CA LEU A 411 -2.95 20.69 -12.34
C LEU A 411 -1.59 20.73 -13.06
N ARG A 412 -0.99 19.57 -13.34
CA ARG A 412 0.28 19.50 -14.09
C ARG A 412 0.11 19.93 -15.54
N VAL A 413 -0.96 19.51 -16.20
CA VAL A 413 -1.27 19.91 -17.59
C VAL A 413 -1.49 21.43 -17.66
N LYS A 414 -2.23 22.02 -16.71
CA LYS A 414 -2.42 23.47 -16.63
C LYS A 414 -1.10 24.24 -16.51
N LYS A 415 -0.20 23.78 -15.63
CA LYS A 415 1.14 24.38 -15.47
C LYS A 415 1.97 24.27 -16.76
N MET A 416 1.92 23.11 -17.43
CA MET A 416 2.65 22.92 -18.69
C MET A 416 2.07 23.77 -19.83
N LYS A 417 0.74 23.88 -19.94
CA LYS A 417 0.06 24.75 -20.92
C LYS A 417 0.49 26.21 -20.73
N SER A 418 0.51 26.69 -19.49
CA SER A 418 0.98 28.05 -19.18
C SER A 418 2.44 28.27 -19.60
N TYR A 419 3.33 27.30 -19.35
CA TYR A 419 4.71 27.36 -19.82
C TYR A 419 4.81 27.44 -21.35
N PHE A 420 4.05 26.60 -22.09
CA PHE A 420 4.05 26.64 -23.55
C PHE A 420 3.47 27.94 -24.11
N LEU A 421 2.38 28.47 -23.54
CA LEU A 421 1.79 29.74 -23.94
C LEU A 421 2.76 30.90 -23.76
N SER A 422 3.42 30.99 -22.60
CA SER A 422 4.42 32.04 -22.35
C SER A 422 5.56 32.01 -23.37
N LYS A 423 6.09 30.82 -23.69
CA LYS A 423 7.15 30.67 -24.70
C LYS A 423 6.65 30.93 -26.12
N LYS A 424 5.39 30.62 -26.42
CA LYS A 424 4.71 30.98 -27.68
C LYS A 424 4.62 32.49 -27.84
N GLU A 425 4.19 33.19 -26.80
CA GLU A 425 4.04 34.65 -26.78
C GLU A 425 5.38 35.37 -26.99
N GLU A 426 6.43 34.92 -26.30
CA GLU A 426 7.79 35.46 -26.46
C GLU A 426 8.27 35.36 -27.93
N PHE A 427 8.11 34.19 -28.56
CA PHE A 427 8.47 33.99 -29.96
C PHE A 427 7.62 34.84 -30.92
N CYS A 428 6.29 34.86 -30.74
CA CYS A 428 5.38 35.60 -31.61
C CYS A 428 5.63 37.11 -31.55
N MET A 429 5.90 37.65 -30.36
CA MET A 429 6.24 39.06 -30.18
C MET A 429 7.52 39.45 -30.94
N GLU A 430 8.57 38.64 -30.83
CA GLU A 430 9.82 38.81 -31.58
C GLU A 430 9.61 38.72 -33.09
N TYR A 431 8.79 37.76 -33.55
CA TYR A 431 8.42 37.64 -34.96
C TYR A 431 7.70 38.89 -35.47
N SER A 432 6.66 39.35 -34.76
CA SER A 432 5.88 40.53 -35.11
C SER A 432 6.77 41.77 -35.20
N LYS A 433 7.64 42.00 -34.20
CA LYS A 433 8.55 43.14 -34.19
C LYS A 433 9.44 43.16 -35.45
N LYS A 434 10.02 42.02 -35.82
CA LYS A 434 10.89 41.92 -37.00
C LYS A 434 10.14 42.03 -38.32
N TYR A 435 8.93 41.49 -38.40
CA TYR A 435 8.06 41.61 -39.57
C TYR A 435 7.71 43.08 -39.83
N TYR A 436 7.17 43.76 -38.81
CA TYR A 436 6.74 45.14 -38.94
C TYR A 436 7.90 46.13 -39.11
N ALA A 437 9.06 45.87 -38.53
CA ALA A 437 10.26 46.67 -38.82
C ALA A 437 10.63 46.64 -40.32
N LEU A 438 10.43 45.51 -41.00
CA LEU A 438 10.66 45.41 -42.44
C LEU A 438 9.54 46.10 -43.23
N GLU A 439 8.28 45.92 -42.83
CA GLU A 439 7.13 46.48 -43.55
C GLU A 439 7.08 48.01 -43.43
N ASN A 440 7.29 48.56 -42.23
CA ASN A 440 7.38 50.00 -42.00
C ASN A 440 8.54 50.62 -42.80
N LYS A 441 9.66 49.89 -42.98
CA LYS A 441 10.76 50.32 -43.86
C LYS A 441 10.37 50.33 -45.34
N LYS A 442 9.52 49.41 -45.81
CA LYS A 442 8.97 49.43 -47.17
C LYS A 442 7.99 50.59 -47.33
N ASN A 443 7.06 50.77 -46.40
CA ASN A 443 6.10 51.87 -46.40
C ASN A 443 6.81 53.22 -46.44
N MET A 444 7.87 53.38 -45.63
CA MET A 444 8.70 54.57 -45.67
C MET A 444 9.34 54.78 -47.04
N LYS A 445 9.85 53.74 -47.70
CA LYS A 445 10.40 53.87 -49.06
C LYS A 445 9.34 54.27 -50.09
N ILE A 446 8.13 53.70 -49.99
CA ILE A 446 7.00 54.03 -50.87
C ILE A 446 6.64 55.50 -50.69
N ILE A 447 6.42 55.93 -49.45
CA ILE A 447 6.08 57.32 -49.13
C ILE A 447 7.18 58.30 -49.57
N LYS A 448 8.46 57.96 -49.35
CA LYS A 448 9.59 58.76 -49.86
C LYS A 448 9.56 58.87 -51.38
N LYS A 449 9.29 57.76 -52.08
CA LYS A 449 9.20 57.73 -53.54
C LYS A 449 8.01 58.55 -54.04
N ASP A 450 6.83 58.40 -53.43
CA ASP A 450 5.62 59.13 -53.83
C ASP A 450 5.79 60.64 -53.66
N PHE A 451 6.49 61.08 -52.60
CA PHE A 451 6.86 62.48 -52.42
C PHE A 451 7.85 62.95 -53.50
N GLN A 452 8.90 62.16 -53.78
CA GLN A 452 9.84 62.49 -54.85
C GLN A 452 9.19 62.56 -56.24
N ASP A 453 8.27 61.63 -56.54
CA ASP A 453 7.55 61.60 -57.80
C ASP A 453 6.59 62.81 -57.89
N SER A 454 5.97 63.23 -56.78
CA SER A 454 5.19 64.49 -56.72
C SER A 454 6.06 65.73 -56.99
N LEU A 455 7.28 65.79 -56.44
CA LEU A 455 8.22 66.88 -56.74
C LEU A 455 8.61 66.90 -58.23
N LYS A 456 8.86 65.75 -58.85
CA LYS A 456 9.14 65.65 -60.29
C LYS A 456 7.96 66.10 -61.16
N GLU A 457 6.73 65.78 -60.75
CA GLU A 457 5.53 66.26 -61.44
C GLU A 457 5.43 67.78 -61.39
N LEU A 458 5.63 68.38 -60.21
CA LEU A 458 5.70 69.84 -60.02
C LEU A 458 6.79 70.49 -60.89
N GLU A 459 7.97 69.88 -60.95
CA GLU A 459 9.06 70.31 -61.83
C GLU A 459 8.68 70.25 -63.31
N LYS A 460 8.04 69.17 -63.76
CA LYS A 460 7.60 69.01 -65.16
C LYS A 460 6.54 70.05 -65.53
N GLU A 461 5.59 70.31 -64.64
CA GLU A 461 4.53 71.31 -64.84
C GLU A 461 5.07 72.73 -64.97
N THR A 462 6.11 73.06 -64.18
CA THR A 462 6.72 74.39 -64.19
C THR A 462 7.80 74.57 -65.25
N SER A 463 8.44 73.49 -65.70
CA SER A 463 9.46 73.53 -66.76
C SER A 463 8.87 73.61 -68.17
N THR A 464 7.66 73.09 -68.38
CA THR A 464 7.01 73.03 -69.71
C THR A 464 6.28 74.32 -70.11
N CYS A 465 6.04 75.25 -69.18
CA CYS A 465 5.33 76.51 -69.46
C CYS A 465 5.99 77.71 -68.77
N LEU A 466 6.59 78.60 -69.55
CA LEU A 466 7.24 79.84 -69.07
C LEU A 466 6.29 80.75 -68.26
N LEU A 467 5.02 80.82 -68.66
CA LEU A 467 3.97 81.59 -67.98
C LEU A 467 3.61 80.98 -66.62
N LYS A 468 3.49 79.65 -66.52
CA LYS A 468 3.25 78.96 -65.24
C LYS A 468 4.43 79.12 -64.29
N ASN A 469 5.66 79.06 -64.80
CA ASN A 469 6.86 79.28 -64.00
C ASN A 469 6.90 80.69 -63.39
N LEU A 470 6.50 81.72 -64.15
CA LEU A 470 6.49 83.11 -63.65
C LEU A 470 5.33 83.42 -62.68
N MET A 471 4.20 82.72 -62.78
CA MET A 471 3.05 82.85 -61.88
C MET A 471 3.27 82.20 -60.50
N MET A 472 4.28 81.35 -60.37
CA MET A 472 4.65 80.68 -59.13
C MET A 472 5.97 81.27 -58.62
N THR A 473 5.90 82.20 -57.67
CA THR A 473 7.13 82.72 -57.03
C THR A 473 7.79 81.63 -56.19
N PRO A 474 9.12 81.69 -55.96
CA PRO A 474 9.82 80.73 -55.10
C PRO A 474 9.14 80.55 -53.73
N ASP A 475 8.76 81.63 -53.04
CA ASP A 475 8.06 81.56 -51.75
C ASP A 475 6.70 80.85 -51.84
N LYS A 476 5.99 81.01 -52.96
CA LYS A 476 4.70 80.36 -53.20
C LYS A 476 4.87 78.87 -53.51
N MET A 477 5.95 78.49 -54.22
CA MET A 477 6.33 77.10 -54.47
C MET A 477 6.73 76.41 -53.16
N GLU A 478 7.57 77.06 -52.36
CA GLU A 478 7.98 76.56 -51.05
C GLU A 478 6.77 76.36 -50.13
N SER A 479 5.86 77.32 -50.06
CA SER A 479 4.61 77.18 -49.29
C SER A 479 3.72 76.05 -49.82
N GLN A 480 3.64 75.86 -51.14
CA GLN A 480 2.86 74.78 -51.75
C GLN A 480 3.39 73.40 -51.36
N ILE A 481 4.71 73.21 -51.36
CA ILE A 481 5.35 71.94 -50.96
C ILE A 481 5.26 71.75 -49.44
N SER A 482 5.49 72.80 -48.66
CA SER A 482 5.36 72.73 -47.20
C SER A 482 3.95 72.29 -46.77
N ASN A 483 2.92 72.76 -47.48
CA ASN A 483 1.52 72.38 -47.21
C ASN A 483 1.16 70.94 -47.61
N THR A 484 1.95 70.27 -48.46
CA THR A 484 1.70 68.86 -48.84
C THR A 484 2.42 67.87 -47.94
N ILE A 485 3.53 68.24 -47.30
CA ILE A 485 4.30 67.38 -46.38
C ILE A 485 3.43 66.73 -45.28
N PRO A 486 2.56 67.46 -44.55
CA PRO A 486 1.71 66.86 -43.52
C PRO A 486 0.83 65.72 -44.03
N ARG A 487 0.42 65.75 -45.31
CA ARG A 487 -0.39 64.68 -45.92
C ARG A 487 0.41 63.37 -46.04
N TYR A 488 1.68 63.46 -46.43
CA TYR A 488 2.55 62.29 -46.54
C TYR A 488 2.97 61.76 -45.16
N ILE A 489 3.19 62.65 -44.19
CA ILE A 489 3.44 62.27 -42.80
C ILE A 489 2.23 61.55 -42.20
N PHE A 490 1.02 62.08 -42.38
CA PHE A 490 -0.21 61.44 -41.93
C PHE A 490 -0.44 60.09 -42.61
N ALA A 491 -0.19 59.99 -43.91
CA ALA A 491 -0.28 58.73 -44.64
C ALA A 491 0.71 57.69 -44.10
N PHE A 492 1.95 58.09 -43.81
CA PHE A 492 2.94 57.21 -43.21
C PHE A 492 2.57 56.79 -41.79
N GLN A 493 2.14 57.72 -40.93
CA GLN A 493 1.68 57.44 -39.56
C GLN A 493 0.56 56.40 -39.54
N ASN A 494 -0.44 56.53 -40.41
CA ASN A 494 -1.53 55.55 -40.51
C ASN A 494 -1.11 54.22 -41.14
N SER A 495 0.07 54.15 -41.77
CA SER A 495 0.64 52.93 -42.33
C SER A 495 1.55 52.17 -41.35
N LEU A 496 1.86 52.77 -40.18
CA LEU A 496 2.73 52.17 -39.19
C LEU A 496 1.96 51.14 -38.37
N GLU A 497 2.46 49.92 -38.39
CA GLU A 497 1.95 48.82 -37.56
C GLU A 497 3.07 48.26 -36.67
N GLY A 498 2.69 47.68 -35.53
CA GLY A 498 3.59 46.92 -34.67
C GLY A 498 4.75 47.68 -34.03
N VAL A 499 4.65 49.01 -33.95
CA VAL A 499 5.62 49.89 -33.28
C VAL A 499 4.97 50.53 -32.05
N ASP A 500 5.78 50.80 -31.03
CA ASP A 500 5.32 51.58 -29.87
C ASP A 500 5.37 53.10 -30.18
N ASN A 501 4.80 53.90 -29.28
CA ASN A 501 4.72 55.35 -29.47
C ASN A 501 6.11 56.01 -29.65
N GLN A 502 7.16 55.47 -29.02
CA GLN A 502 8.51 56.03 -29.13
C GLN A 502 9.16 55.67 -30.47
N GLU A 503 9.08 54.41 -30.89
CA GLU A 503 9.56 53.95 -32.20
C GLU A 503 8.80 54.66 -33.34
N GLN A 504 7.49 54.88 -33.17
CA GLN A 504 6.67 55.66 -34.10
C GLN A 504 7.16 57.10 -34.23
N GLU A 505 7.39 57.80 -33.12
CA GLU A 505 7.90 59.17 -33.12
C GLU A 505 9.26 59.27 -33.83
N ILE A 506 10.17 58.32 -33.56
CA ILE A 506 11.48 58.26 -34.21
C ILE A 506 11.36 58.10 -35.74
N LEU A 507 10.50 57.18 -36.20
CA LEU A 507 10.30 56.93 -37.63
C LEU A 507 9.67 58.13 -38.34
N VAL A 508 8.71 58.80 -37.69
CA VAL A 508 8.06 60.00 -38.22
C VAL A 508 9.06 61.15 -38.32
N ASN A 509 9.79 61.45 -37.24
CA ASN A 509 10.81 62.52 -37.22
C ASN A 509 11.87 62.29 -38.29
N TYR A 510 12.30 61.05 -38.50
CA TYR A 510 13.25 60.71 -39.56
C TYR A 510 12.69 60.98 -40.97
N LEU A 511 11.39 60.75 -41.19
CA LEU A 511 10.73 61.06 -42.46
C LEU A 511 10.53 62.56 -42.66
N GLU A 512 10.18 63.31 -41.62
CA GLU A 512 10.04 64.77 -41.63
C GLU A 512 11.36 65.46 -42.01
N VAL A 513 12.47 65.05 -41.40
CA VAL A 513 13.82 65.55 -41.74
C VAL A 513 14.12 65.28 -43.21
N TYR A 514 13.82 64.08 -43.70
CA TYR A 514 14.02 63.74 -45.11
C TYR A 514 13.19 64.62 -46.05
N PHE A 515 11.91 64.86 -45.75
CA PHE A 515 11.05 65.71 -46.56
C PHE A 515 11.50 67.17 -46.58
N THR A 516 11.91 67.70 -45.43
CA THR A 516 12.46 69.06 -45.31
C THR A 516 13.70 69.22 -46.20
N GLN A 517 14.63 68.27 -46.15
CA GLN A 517 15.83 68.28 -47.00
C GLN A 517 15.51 68.20 -48.49
N GLN A 518 14.54 67.37 -48.88
CA GLN A 518 14.12 67.26 -50.29
C GLN A 518 13.40 68.54 -50.77
N GLN A 519 12.59 69.16 -49.91
CA GLN A 519 11.95 70.45 -50.19
C GLN A 519 12.99 71.55 -50.40
N GLU A 520 13.94 71.70 -49.48
CA GLU A 520 15.01 72.71 -49.56
C GLU A 520 15.80 72.57 -50.86
N ALA A 521 16.28 71.36 -51.18
CA ALA A 521 17.03 71.09 -52.40
C ALA A 521 16.21 71.42 -53.67
N PHE A 522 14.93 71.03 -53.69
CA PHE A 522 14.04 71.34 -54.80
C PHE A 522 13.80 72.84 -54.96
N CYS A 523 13.56 73.56 -53.86
CA CYS A 523 13.26 74.99 -53.86
C CYS A 523 14.48 75.81 -54.27
N GLU A 524 15.69 75.42 -53.86
CA GLU A 524 16.94 76.03 -54.31
C GLU A 524 17.11 75.89 -55.83
N GLU A 525 16.94 74.67 -56.36
CA GLU A 525 16.99 74.42 -57.80
C GLU A 525 15.90 75.18 -58.57
N TYR A 526 14.68 75.20 -58.03
CA TYR A 526 13.56 75.93 -58.61
C TYR A 526 13.81 77.46 -58.64
N SER A 527 14.29 78.04 -57.55
CA SER A 527 14.64 79.46 -57.45
C SER A 527 15.73 79.85 -58.44
N ASN A 528 16.74 78.99 -58.61
CA ASN A 528 17.78 79.13 -59.63
C ASN A 528 17.23 79.10 -61.05
N ARG A 529 16.22 78.26 -61.34
CA ARG A 529 15.55 78.25 -62.66
C ARG A 529 14.65 79.45 -62.86
N TYR A 530 13.88 79.82 -61.85
CA TYR A 530 12.99 80.97 -61.86
C TYR A 530 13.75 82.27 -62.13
N SER A 531 14.91 82.47 -61.49
CA SER A 531 15.76 83.64 -61.72
C SER A 531 16.29 83.71 -63.16
N ARG A 532 16.72 82.58 -63.73
CA ARG A 532 17.13 82.49 -65.16
C ARG A 532 15.98 82.81 -66.10
N VAL A 533 14.79 82.23 -65.89
CA VAL A 533 13.59 82.48 -66.72
C VAL A 533 13.13 83.94 -66.60
N LYS A 534 13.11 84.50 -65.39
CA LYS A 534 12.79 85.90 -65.12
C LYS A 534 13.77 86.84 -65.83
N PHE A 535 15.07 86.54 -65.79
CA PHE A 535 16.09 87.30 -66.51
C PHE A 535 15.91 87.21 -68.04
N LEU A 536 15.65 86.01 -68.58
CA LEU A 536 15.38 85.78 -70.01
C LEU A 536 14.13 86.52 -70.50
N VAL A 537 13.06 86.54 -69.71
CA VAL A 537 11.84 87.29 -70.04
C VAL A 537 12.05 88.79 -69.89
N LEU A 538 12.73 89.28 -68.84
CA LEU A 538 13.11 90.70 -68.74
C LEU A 538 13.96 91.13 -69.93
N ALA A 539 14.97 90.34 -70.31
CA ALA A 539 15.82 90.62 -71.46
C ALA A 539 15.02 90.67 -72.77
N LYS A 540 14.09 89.72 -72.99
CA LYS A 540 13.20 89.73 -74.16
C LYS A 540 12.20 90.89 -74.14
N LEU A 541 11.68 91.27 -72.98
CA LEU A 541 10.77 92.43 -72.84
C LEU A 541 11.51 93.73 -73.08
N ILE A 542 12.76 93.86 -72.62
CA ILE A 542 13.63 95.01 -72.91
C ILE A 542 13.90 95.08 -74.42
N VAL A 543 14.19 93.95 -75.09
CA VAL A 543 14.34 93.91 -76.56
C VAL A 543 13.04 94.29 -77.28
N LEU A 544 11.88 93.84 -76.81
CA LEU A 544 10.57 94.16 -77.39
C LEU A 544 10.21 95.64 -77.18
N VAL A 545 10.46 96.20 -75.99
CA VAL A 545 10.23 97.62 -75.67
C VAL A 545 11.18 98.50 -76.46
N VAL A 546 12.45 98.10 -76.64
CA VAL A 546 13.40 98.77 -77.54
C VAL A 546 12.91 98.69 -79.00
N ALA A 547 12.39 97.55 -79.46
CA ALA A 547 11.85 97.40 -80.82
C ALA A 547 10.59 98.26 -81.06
N ILE A 548 9.70 98.38 -80.06
CA ILE A 548 8.51 99.24 -80.13
C ILE A 548 8.89 100.72 -80.10
N LEU A 549 9.86 101.13 -79.26
CA LEU A 549 10.39 102.50 -79.26
C LEU A 549 11.04 102.87 -80.60
N VAL A 550 11.73 101.93 -81.25
CA VAL A 550 12.28 102.12 -82.61
C VAL A 550 11.16 102.25 -83.66
N ALA A 551 10.09 101.45 -83.57
CA ALA A 551 8.96 101.54 -84.50
C ALA A 551 8.15 102.84 -84.35
N ILE A 552 7.97 103.34 -83.13
CA ILE A 552 7.30 104.62 -82.85
C ILE A 552 8.14 105.80 -83.43
N LEU A 553 9.46 105.73 -83.34
CA LEU A 553 10.34 106.76 -83.91
C LEU A 553 10.24 106.84 -85.45
N VAL A 554 10.05 105.70 -86.12
CA VAL A 554 9.91 105.63 -87.58
C VAL A 554 8.55 106.15 -88.06
N ALA A 555 7.48 105.98 -87.28
CA ALA A 555 6.15 106.47 -87.64
C ALA A 555 6.01 108.01 -87.57
N ILE A 556 6.73 108.66 -86.65
CA ILE A 556 6.68 110.13 -86.49
C ILE A 556 7.31 110.87 -87.68
N LEU A 557 8.27 110.27 -88.38
CA LEU A 557 8.99 110.90 -89.50
C LEU A 557 8.24 110.86 -90.85
N ALA A 558 7.17 110.07 -90.99
CA ALA A 558 6.51 109.83 -92.28
C ALA A 558 5.35 110.81 -92.61
N ALA A 559 5.02 111.78 -91.75
CA ALA A 559 3.75 112.50 -91.86
C ALA A 559 3.79 113.95 -92.41
N ILE A 560 4.93 114.53 -92.80
CA ILE A 560 4.96 115.96 -93.22
C ILE A 560 5.87 116.23 -94.43
N ALA A 561 5.26 116.54 -95.59
CA ALA A 561 5.80 117.28 -96.73
C ALA A 561 4.59 117.83 -97.55
N PRO A 562 4.71 118.73 -98.56
CA PRO A 562 5.89 119.43 -99.13
C PRO A 562 5.68 120.94 -99.47
N SER A 563 6.75 121.70 -99.74
CA SER A 563 6.91 122.54 -100.96
C SER A 563 8.19 123.41 -100.99
N LEU A 564 8.92 123.28 -102.12
CA LEU A 564 9.90 124.16 -102.78
C LEU A 564 11.18 124.63 -102.03
N GLY A 565 12.39 124.57 -102.60
CA GLY A 565 12.82 124.17 -103.94
C GLY A 565 14.33 124.34 -104.16
N ALA A 566 14.88 123.39 -104.92
CA ALA A 566 16.02 123.46 -105.86
C ALA A 566 17.42 123.94 -105.41
N ALA A 567 18.30 122.96 -105.13
CA ALA A 567 19.65 122.87 -105.71
C ALA A 567 20.01 121.39 -105.95
N ILE A 568 20.66 121.14 -107.08
CA ILE A 568 20.80 119.87 -107.82
C ILE A 568 21.96 118.98 -107.32
N ALA A 569 21.72 117.66 -107.30
CA ALA A 569 22.60 116.47 -107.49
C ALA A 569 23.91 116.32 -106.67
N SER A 570 24.31 115.19 -106.07
CA SER A 570 24.16 113.75 -106.45
C SER A 570 24.37 112.87 -105.17
N ILE A 571 23.42 112.01 -104.72
CA ILE A 571 23.32 110.52 -104.84
C ILE A 571 24.61 109.75 -104.42
N VAL A 572 24.65 108.82 -103.42
CA VAL A 572 24.17 107.41 -103.32
C VAL A 572 24.39 106.91 -101.85
N ILE A 573 23.35 106.61 -101.03
CA ILE A 573 22.69 105.31 -100.69
C ILE A 573 23.48 104.35 -99.73
N VAL A 574 22.87 104.10 -98.54
CA VAL A 574 22.75 102.84 -97.72
C VAL A 574 24.05 102.04 -97.44
N GLY A 575 24.47 101.69 -96.22
CA GLY A 575 23.84 101.18 -94.98
C GLY A 575 25.00 100.56 -94.13
N ALA A 576 24.89 100.13 -92.87
CA ALA A 576 23.76 99.71 -92.05
C ALA A 576 24.13 99.76 -90.56
N PHE A 577 23.09 99.89 -89.73
CA PHE A 577 23.04 99.54 -88.31
C PHE A 577 23.49 98.08 -88.08
N ALA A 578 24.59 97.86 -87.34
CA ALA A 578 24.88 96.65 -86.57
C ALA A 578 26.14 96.86 -85.69
N ILE A 579 26.20 96.19 -84.54
CA ILE A 579 27.29 96.16 -83.53
C ILE A 579 27.19 97.22 -82.42
N GLY A 580 26.02 97.27 -81.76
CA GLY A 580 25.99 97.12 -80.31
C GLY A 580 26.02 95.62 -79.96
N LEU A 581 26.54 95.26 -78.78
CA LEU A 581 26.78 93.89 -78.28
C LEU A 581 28.04 93.16 -78.83
N ARG A 582 29.23 93.64 -78.45
CA ARG A 582 30.44 92.79 -78.43
C ARG A 582 31.27 92.86 -77.13
N SER A 583 30.72 93.38 -76.03
CA SER A 583 31.41 93.39 -74.73
C SER A 583 30.63 92.77 -73.54
N VAL A 584 29.48 92.13 -73.77
CA VAL A 584 28.69 91.54 -72.65
C VAL A 584 28.26 90.08 -72.89
N LEU A 585 28.61 89.48 -74.04
CA LEU A 585 28.40 88.05 -74.29
C LEU A 585 29.68 87.38 -74.83
N GLU A 586 30.77 87.52 -74.09
CA GLU A 586 31.74 86.44 -73.98
C GLU A 586 31.75 85.95 -72.52
N LYS A 587 31.27 84.71 -72.36
CA LYS A 587 31.71 83.72 -71.37
C LYS A 587 31.18 83.81 -69.93
N VAL A 588 29.94 83.35 -69.77
CA VAL A 588 29.65 82.10 -69.02
C VAL A 588 28.93 81.22 -70.05
N GLU A 589 29.52 80.17 -70.60
CA GLU A 589 29.61 78.83 -70.00
C GLU A 589 30.83 78.07 -70.53
N ILE A 590 31.55 77.38 -69.64
CA ILE A 590 31.65 75.91 -69.67
C ILE A 590 31.94 75.47 -68.22
N ASN A 591 31.22 74.41 -67.85
CA ASN A 591 31.27 73.63 -66.62
C ASN A 591 32.68 73.12 -66.22
N ASN A 592 32.82 72.88 -64.91
CA ASN A 592 33.40 71.72 -64.20
C ASN A 592 34.64 70.99 -64.77
N PRO A 593 35.50 70.53 -63.85
CA PRO A 593 35.33 69.16 -63.31
C PRO A 593 34.60 69.10 -61.96
#